data_AF-Q8TU00-F1
#
_entry.id   AF-Q8TU00-F1
#
_cell.length_a   1.000
_cell.length_b   1.000
_cell.length_c   1.000
_cell.angle_alpha   90.00
_cell.angle_beta   90.00
_cell.angle_gamma   90.00
#
_symmetry.space_group_name_H-M   'P 1'
#
loop_
_entity.id
_entity.type
_entity.pdbx_description
1 polymer ?
#
loop_
_entity_poly.entity_id
_entity_poly.type
_entity_poly.pdbx_seq_one_letter_code
_entity_poly.pdbx_strand_id
1 'polypeptide(L)'
;MIDALMANILWLVFIIIGGVLISWSVHFVPVGGAPAAMAQATGIGTGTVQLAAGAGLTGLVSAGFMMNVTDNLPLILASGAVGAMIMISVTMIVGTWVYVYGVGCVPSSAKVKYDPITKYRQDLYVSQGTEGHGLPTVSFVSGVIGGLLGGIGGALVYYSLIEVGLTAGLSTGTSSGVTGHELVGIAAMFAIGIFFVNAVIPSYNIGGTIEGFHDPKWKKWPKAVISSFVATILCAIVAVIAISQLGGI
;
A
#
# COMPACT_ATOMS: atom_id res chain seq x y z
N MET A 1 -24.31 -16.26 10.41
CA MET A 1 -22.83 -16.22 10.57
C MET A 1 -22.10 -17.20 9.66
N ILE A 2 -22.19 -18.53 9.84
CA ILE A 2 -21.49 -19.49 8.95
C ILE A 2 -22.00 -19.38 7.50
N ASP A 3 -23.31 -19.24 7.31
CA ASP A 3 -23.90 -19.09 5.98
C ASP A 3 -23.40 -17.84 5.26
N ALA A 4 -23.26 -16.72 5.98
CA ALA A 4 -22.70 -15.48 5.46
C ALA A 4 -21.24 -15.67 5.00
N LEU A 5 -20.42 -16.39 5.76
CA LEU A 5 -19.04 -16.70 5.38
C LEU A 5 -18.98 -17.64 4.17
N MET A 6 -19.83 -18.66 4.14
CA MET A 6 -19.88 -19.62 3.04
C MET A 6 -20.35 -18.97 1.73
N ALA A 7 -21.35 -18.09 1.79
CA ALA A 7 -21.82 -17.33 0.63
C ALA A 7 -20.75 -16.37 0.08
N ASN A 8 -19.85 -15.89 0.95
CA ASN A 8 -18.85 -14.88 0.61
C ASN A 8 -17.41 -15.43 0.55
N ILE A 9 -17.23 -16.74 0.38
CA ILE A 9 -15.90 -17.36 0.44
C ILE A 9 -14.94 -16.81 -0.63
N LEU A 10 -15.46 -16.49 -1.82
CA LEU A 10 -14.68 -15.91 -2.92
C LEU A 10 -14.16 -14.51 -2.55
N TRP A 11 -15.03 -13.66 -1.99
CA TRP A 11 -14.67 -12.32 -1.55
C TRP A 11 -13.71 -12.34 -0.37
N LEU A 12 -13.86 -13.30 0.55
CA LEU A 12 -12.93 -13.51 1.64
C LEU A 12 -11.52 -13.85 1.12
N VAL A 13 -11.41 -14.70 0.10
CA VAL A 13 -10.13 -15.01 -0.55
C VAL A 13 -9.51 -13.77 -1.21
N PHE A 14 -10.31 -12.94 -1.88
CA PHE A 14 -9.82 -11.70 -2.49
C PHE A 14 -9.36 -10.67 -1.47
N ILE A 15 -10.04 -10.53 -0.33
CA ILE A 15 -9.59 -9.69 0.78
C ILE A 15 -8.22 -10.18 1.29
N ILE A 16 -8.03 -11.49 1.44
CA ILE A 16 -6.76 -12.09 1.87
C ILE A 16 -5.65 -11.79 0.86
N ILE A 17 -5.89 -12.02 -0.42
CA ILE A 17 -4.93 -11.71 -1.49
C ILE A 17 -4.59 -10.22 -1.46
N GLY A 18 -5.58 -9.35 -1.30
CA GLY A 18 -5.39 -7.91 -1.19
C GLY A 18 -4.50 -7.53 -0.01
N GLY A 19 -4.76 -8.08 1.18
CA GLY A 19 -3.94 -7.87 2.37
C GLY A 19 -2.48 -8.32 2.20
N VAL A 20 -2.25 -9.45 1.53
CA VAL A 20 -0.90 -9.93 1.20
C VAL A 20 -0.20 -9.01 0.20
N LEU A 21 -0.90 -8.51 -0.82
CA LEU A 21 -0.34 -7.54 -1.78
C LEU A 21 0.06 -6.24 -1.10
N ILE A 22 -0.73 -5.77 -0.12
CA ILE A 22 -0.41 -4.59 0.70
C ILE A 22 0.88 -4.83 1.50
N SER A 23 1.02 -5.99 2.13
CA SER A 23 2.24 -6.35 2.88
C SER A 23 3.48 -6.39 1.97
N TRP A 24 3.30 -6.87 0.74
CA TRP A 24 4.36 -6.90 -0.27
C TRP A 24 4.75 -5.48 -0.72
N SER A 25 3.76 -4.61 -0.95
CA SER A 25 3.96 -3.20 -1.30
C SER A 25 4.91 -2.48 -0.33
N VAL A 26 4.73 -2.67 0.98
CA VAL A 26 5.55 -1.96 2.00
C VAL A 26 7.03 -2.31 1.89
N HIS A 27 7.39 -3.50 1.40
CA HIS A 27 8.79 -3.87 1.21
C HIS A 27 9.42 -3.17 0.00
N PHE A 28 8.64 -2.67 -0.94
CA PHE A 28 9.13 -1.97 -2.11
C PHE A 28 9.22 -0.45 -1.91
N VAL A 29 8.34 0.15 -1.11
CA VAL A 29 8.30 1.59 -0.86
C VAL A 29 9.55 2.05 -0.12
N PRO A 30 10.36 3.00 -0.63
CA PRO A 30 11.56 3.50 0.04
C PRO A 30 11.24 4.52 1.14
N VAL A 31 11.59 4.22 2.39
CA VAL A 31 11.54 5.14 3.53
C VAL A 31 12.86 5.19 4.28
N GLY A 32 13.17 6.34 4.85
CA GLY A 32 14.27 6.46 5.80
C GLY A 32 13.87 7.10 7.12
N GLY A 33 12.59 7.40 7.34
CA GLY A 33 12.10 7.98 8.59
C GLY A 33 12.82 9.27 8.98
N ALA A 34 13.19 9.39 10.26
CA ALA A 34 13.94 10.53 10.78
C ALA A 34 15.33 10.70 10.12
N PRO A 35 16.15 9.64 9.93
CA PRO A 35 17.40 9.74 9.17
C PRO A 35 17.23 10.31 7.77
N ALA A 36 16.22 9.88 6.99
CA ALA A 36 15.96 10.48 5.68
C ALA A 36 15.49 11.93 5.80
N ALA A 37 14.72 12.30 6.82
CA ALA A 37 14.34 13.70 7.04
C ALA A 37 15.56 14.61 7.32
N MET A 38 16.61 14.06 7.94
CA MET A 38 17.89 14.73 8.15
C MET A 38 18.87 14.56 6.98
N ALA A 39 18.43 13.94 5.87
CA ALA A 39 19.26 13.58 4.72
C ALA A 39 20.49 12.72 5.10
N GLN A 40 20.37 11.84 6.09
CA GLN A 40 21.42 10.90 6.52
C GLN A 40 21.15 9.46 6.06
N ALA A 41 20.04 9.23 5.37
CA ALA A 41 19.71 7.95 4.75
C ALA A 41 18.90 8.16 3.48
N THR A 42 18.85 7.15 2.62
CA THR A 42 17.92 7.12 1.49
C THR A 42 16.47 6.95 1.92
N GLY A 43 15.56 7.42 1.08
CA GLY A 43 14.11 7.26 1.24
C GLY A 43 13.40 8.57 1.52
N ILE A 44 12.07 8.51 1.66
CA ILE A 44 11.28 9.67 2.06
C ILE A 44 11.32 9.79 3.60
N GLY A 45 11.42 11.02 4.10
CA GLY A 45 11.43 11.39 5.52
C GLY A 45 10.07 11.22 6.23
N THR A 46 9.49 10.02 6.17
CA THR A 46 8.23 9.67 6.85
C THR A 46 8.20 8.17 7.20
N GLY A 47 7.15 7.72 7.89
CA GLY A 47 6.97 6.31 8.23
C GLY A 47 6.56 5.45 7.02
N THR A 48 7.05 4.21 6.96
CA THR A 48 6.61 3.18 6.00
C THR A 48 5.09 3.08 5.94
N VAL A 49 4.45 3.04 7.11
CA VAL A 49 3.00 2.92 7.25
C VAL A 49 2.28 4.11 6.62
N GLN A 50 2.81 5.33 6.74
CA GLN A 50 2.16 6.53 6.24
C GLN A 50 2.22 6.62 4.71
N LEU A 51 3.35 6.27 4.08
CA LEU A 51 3.42 6.22 2.61
C LEU A 51 2.64 5.06 2.02
N ALA A 52 2.76 3.88 2.64
CA ALA A 52 1.96 2.73 2.25
C ALA A 52 0.48 3.10 2.36
N ALA A 53 0.05 3.70 3.48
CA ALA A 53 -1.33 4.14 3.67
C ALA A 53 -1.75 5.14 2.60
N GLY A 54 -0.92 6.12 2.25
CA GLY A 54 -1.21 7.01 1.12
C GLY A 54 -1.48 6.23 -0.18
N ALA A 55 -0.65 5.23 -0.49
CA ALA A 55 -0.78 4.43 -1.72
C ALA A 55 -2.03 3.55 -1.69
N GLY A 56 -2.32 2.95 -0.53
CA GLY A 56 -3.53 2.19 -0.29
C GLY A 56 -4.78 3.03 -0.44
N LEU A 57 -4.87 4.13 0.30
CA LEU A 57 -6.00 5.06 0.29
C LEU A 57 -6.27 5.61 -1.11
N THR A 58 -5.23 5.98 -1.86
CA THR A 58 -5.40 6.40 -3.25
C THR A 58 -5.88 5.28 -4.15
N GLY A 59 -5.42 4.04 -3.92
CA GLY A 59 -5.97 2.85 -4.57
C GLY A 59 -7.46 2.65 -4.28
N LEU A 60 -7.86 2.75 -3.02
CA LEU A 60 -9.25 2.63 -2.56
C LEU A 60 -10.17 3.69 -3.20
N VAL A 61 -9.74 4.96 -3.16
CA VAL A 61 -10.51 6.09 -3.69
C VAL A 61 -10.63 6.01 -5.21
N SER A 62 -9.53 5.65 -5.90
CA SER A 62 -9.53 5.50 -7.37
C SER A 62 -10.37 4.32 -7.82
N ALA A 63 -10.37 3.22 -7.05
CA ALA A 63 -11.25 2.08 -7.28
C ALA A 63 -12.71 2.46 -7.08
N GLY A 64 -13.04 3.12 -5.96
CA GLY A 64 -14.41 3.57 -5.70
C GLY A 64 -14.95 4.52 -6.77
N PHE A 65 -14.12 5.42 -7.30
CA PHE A 65 -14.51 6.25 -8.43
C PHE A 65 -14.77 5.41 -9.70
N MET A 66 -13.89 4.46 -10.01
CA MET A 66 -14.02 3.59 -11.19
C MET A 66 -15.26 2.67 -11.13
N MET A 67 -15.64 2.23 -9.93
CA MET A 67 -16.86 1.43 -9.70
C MET A 67 -18.15 2.18 -10.05
N ASN A 68 -18.14 3.52 -10.09
CA ASN A 68 -19.30 4.29 -10.57
C ASN A 68 -19.42 4.30 -12.11
N VAL A 69 -18.38 3.86 -12.81
CA VAL A 69 -18.27 3.92 -14.28
C VAL A 69 -18.30 2.52 -14.89
N THR A 70 -17.75 1.52 -14.20
CA THR A 70 -17.67 0.15 -14.70
C THR A 70 -17.66 -0.87 -13.56
N ASP A 71 -18.28 -2.03 -13.82
CA ASP A 71 -18.22 -3.21 -12.96
C ASP A 71 -17.06 -4.16 -13.33
N ASN A 72 -16.19 -3.75 -14.25
CA ASN A 72 -15.10 -4.59 -14.71
C ASN A 72 -13.93 -4.58 -13.71
N LEU A 73 -13.77 -5.68 -12.95
CA LEU A 73 -12.75 -5.85 -11.92
C LEU A 73 -11.32 -5.48 -12.39
N PRO A 74 -10.79 -6.01 -13.51
CA PRO A 74 -9.50 -5.60 -14.06
C PRO A 74 -9.30 -4.08 -14.21
N LEU A 75 -10.33 -3.34 -14.67
CA LEU A 75 -10.27 -1.89 -14.85
C LEU A 75 -10.25 -1.15 -13.51
N ILE A 76 -11.01 -1.63 -12.53
CA ILE A 76 -11.02 -1.09 -11.15
C ILE A 76 -9.67 -1.30 -10.46
N LEU A 77 -9.08 -2.49 -10.61
CA LEU A 77 -7.75 -2.77 -10.07
C LEU A 77 -6.68 -1.94 -10.77
N ALA A 78 -6.78 -1.75 -12.09
CA ALA A 78 -5.88 -0.89 -12.84
C ALA A 78 -5.98 0.58 -12.42
N SER A 79 -7.18 1.10 -12.17
CA SER A 79 -7.35 2.48 -11.67
C SER A 79 -6.71 2.65 -10.29
N GLY A 80 -6.92 1.68 -9.39
CA GLY A 80 -6.30 1.67 -8.07
C GLY A 80 -4.77 1.61 -8.15
N ALA A 81 -4.24 0.73 -8.99
CA ALA A 81 -2.81 0.59 -9.24
C ALA A 81 -2.18 1.89 -9.74
N VAL A 82 -2.77 2.49 -10.78
CA VAL A 82 -2.25 3.72 -11.41
C VAL A 82 -2.37 4.91 -10.47
N GLY A 83 -3.50 5.06 -9.76
CA GLY A 83 -3.67 6.12 -8.77
C GLY A 83 -2.59 6.07 -7.68
N ALA A 84 -2.31 4.88 -7.16
CA ALA A 84 -1.27 4.67 -6.16
C ALA A 84 0.15 4.88 -6.70
N MET A 85 0.43 4.44 -7.94
CA MET A 85 1.71 4.71 -8.62
C MET A 85 1.94 6.21 -8.79
N ILE A 86 0.91 6.97 -9.20
CA ILE A 86 1.01 8.42 -9.35
C ILE A 86 1.29 9.07 -8.01
N MET A 87 0.55 8.71 -6.95
CA MET A 87 0.77 9.30 -5.62
C MET A 87 2.19 9.03 -5.10
N ILE A 88 2.67 7.79 -5.17
CA ILE A 88 4.05 7.47 -4.74
C ILE A 88 5.08 8.19 -5.62
N SER A 89 4.88 8.21 -6.93
CA SER A 89 5.80 8.90 -7.86
C SER A 89 5.90 10.39 -7.57
N VAL A 90 4.76 11.08 -7.43
CA VAL A 90 4.71 12.51 -7.11
C VAL A 90 5.37 12.78 -5.77
N THR A 91 5.07 11.98 -4.75
CA THR A 91 5.69 12.13 -3.42
C THR A 91 7.22 11.96 -3.48
N MET A 92 7.70 10.98 -4.25
CA MET A 92 9.13 10.74 -4.43
C MET A 92 9.82 11.84 -5.25
N ILE A 93 9.18 12.37 -6.29
CA ILE A 93 9.72 13.50 -7.09
C ILE A 93 9.87 14.73 -6.21
N VAL A 94 8.81 15.12 -5.48
CA VAL A 94 8.82 16.28 -4.59
C VAL A 94 9.85 16.08 -3.47
N GLY A 95 9.91 14.89 -2.88
CA GLY A 95 10.95 14.55 -1.90
C GLY A 95 12.36 14.73 -2.45
N THR A 96 12.62 14.24 -3.66
CA THR A 96 13.91 14.39 -4.34
C THR A 96 14.26 15.86 -4.59
N TRP A 97 13.30 16.68 -5.02
CA TRP A 97 13.52 18.13 -5.18
C TRP A 97 13.91 18.81 -3.88
N VAL A 98 13.27 18.46 -2.77
CA VAL A 98 13.63 18.99 -1.44
C VAL A 98 15.04 18.55 -1.04
N TYR A 99 15.41 17.29 -1.28
CA TYR A 99 16.78 16.83 -0.98
C TYR A 99 17.85 17.52 -1.82
N VAL A 100 17.61 17.68 -3.12
CA VAL A 100 18.57 18.27 -4.05
C VAL A 100 18.67 19.78 -3.85
N TYR A 101 17.55 20.50 -3.87
CA TYR A 101 17.53 21.96 -3.87
C TYR A 101 17.41 22.58 -2.47
N GLY A 102 16.79 21.87 -1.52
CA GLY A 102 16.64 22.34 -0.15
C GLY A 102 17.83 21.99 0.74
N VAL A 103 18.34 20.76 0.63
CA VAL A 103 19.45 20.26 1.47
C VAL A 103 20.80 20.30 0.74
N GLY A 104 20.80 20.21 -0.60
CA GLY A 104 22.04 20.18 -1.38
C GLY A 104 22.69 18.79 -1.46
N CYS A 105 21.93 17.73 -1.18
CA CYS A 105 22.42 16.35 -1.24
C CYS A 105 22.10 15.70 -2.59
N VAL A 106 23.07 14.99 -3.17
CA VAL A 106 22.86 14.22 -4.39
C VAL A 106 22.23 12.87 -4.04
N PRO A 107 21.13 12.45 -4.70
CA PRO A 107 20.53 11.14 -4.47
C PRO A 107 21.54 10.03 -4.71
N SER A 108 21.85 9.27 -3.66
CA SER A 108 22.90 8.24 -3.68
C SER A 108 22.57 7.16 -2.65
N SER A 109 22.78 5.89 -3.00
CA SER A 109 22.65 4.78 -2.06
C SER A 109 24.02 4.41 -1.50
N ALA A 110 24.06 4.01 -0.23
CA ALA A 110 25.28 3.55 0.44
C ALA A 110 25.43 2.04 0.40
N LYS A 111 24.33 1.28 0.18
CA LYS A 111 24.41 -0.18 0.16
C LYS A 111 24.97 -0.73 -1.15
N VAL A 112 24.94 0.03 -2.25
CA VAL A 112 25.43 -0.42 -3.55
C VAL A 112 26.35 0.63 -4.17
N LYS A 113 27.51 0.21 -4.68
CA LYS A 113 28.50 1.11 -5.30
C LYS A 113 28.00 1.74 -6.61
N TYR A 114 27.23 0.97 -7.37
CA TYR A 114 26.68 1.38 -8.65
C TYR A 114 25.18 1.16 -8.65
N ASP A 115 24.43 2.15 -9.13
CA ASP A 115 23.00 1.98 -9.34
C ASP A 115 22.75 0.81 -10.30
N PRO A 116 21.96 -0.21 -9.92
CA PRO A 116 21.64 -1.33 -10.80
C PRO A 116 20.96 -0.92 -12.12
N ILE A 117 20.28 0.23 -12.15
CA ILE A 117 19.52 0.73 -13.30
C ILE A 117 20.37 1.66 -14.15
N THR A 118 20.90 2.72 -13.54
CA THR A 118 21.61 3.79 -14.27
C THR A 118 23.10 3.50 -14.43
N LYS A 119 23.66 2.55 -13.66
CA LYS A 119 25.09 2.24 -13.54
C LYS A 119 25.94 3.44 -13.10
N TYR A 120 25.31 4.48 -12.56
CA TYR A 120 26.03 5.60 -11.98
C TYR A 120 26.70 5.18 -10.68
N ARG A 121 27.90 5.71 -10.48
CA ARG A 121 28.70 5.46 -9.28
C ARG A 121 28.16 6.32 -8.13
N GLN A 122 27.75 5.67 -7.05
CA GLN A 122 27.06 6.33 -5.93
C GLN A 122 27.95 6.51 -4.69
N ASP A 123 28.93 5.63 -4.50
CA ASP A 123 29.83 5.61 -3.32
C ASP A 123 30.62 6.91 -3.11
N LEU A 124 30.85 7.68 -4.18
CA LEU A 124 31.57 8.96 -4.13
C LEU A 124 30.73 10.12 -3.55
N TYR A 125 29.41 9.99 -3.55
CA TYR A 125 28.48 11.06 -3.15
C TYR A 125 27.88 10.84 -1.76
N VAL A 126 28.18 9.70 -1.12
CA VAL A 126 27.70 9.37 0.22
C VAL A 126 28.62 10.01 1.26
N SER A 127 28.05 10.86 2.11
CA SER A 127 28.80 11.45 3.23
C SER A 127 29.14 10.41 4.30
N GLN A 128 30.29 10.58 4.96
CA GLN A 128 30.77 9.62 5.96
C GLN A 128 29.78 9.48 7.12
N GLY A 129 29.47 8.24 7.50
CA GLY A 129 28.53 7.93 8.58
C GLY A 129 27.05 7.96 8.17
N THR A 130 26.75 8.19 6.89
CA THR A 130 25.38 8.14 6.36
C THR A 130 25.12 6.86 5.57
N GLU A 131 23.85 6.49 5.47
CA GLU A 131 23.37 5.34 4.70
C GLU A 131 22.78 5.80 3.36
N GLY A 132 23.40 6.82 2.77
CA GLY A 132 22.98 7.43 1.51
C GLY A 132 22.09 8.65 1.70
N HIS A 133 21.62 9.19 0.58
CA HIS A 133 20.93 10.46 0.50
C HIS A 133 19.76 10.39 -0.48
N GLY A 134 18.66 11.06 -0.12
CA GLY A 134 17.50 11.26 -0.99
C GLY A 134 16.96 9.96 -1.59
N LEU A 135 16.55 10.01 -2.85
CA LEU A 135 15.92 8.90 -3.56
C LEU A 135 16.69 8.58 -4.85
N PRO A 136 17.67 7.65 -4.81
CA PRO A 136 18.33 7.20 -6.03
C PRO A 136 17.32 6.51 -6.97
N THR A 137 17.65 6.40 -8.26
CA THR A 137 16.73 5.90 -9.29
C THR A 137 16.20 4.50 -8.98
N VAL A 138 17.03 3.63 -8.41
CA VAL A 138 16.63 2.29 -7.96
C VAL A 138 15.53 2.32 -6.90
N SER A 139 15.66 3.21 -5.90
CA SER A 139 14.64 3.42 -4.86
C SER A 139 13.36 3.95 -5.46
N PHE A 140 13.48 4.87 -6.42
CA PHE A 140 12.33 5.42 -7.13
C PHE A 140 11.53 4.33 -7.84
N VAL A 141 12.18 3.51 -8.67
CA VAL A 141 11.53 2.41 -9.40
C VAL A 141 10.94 1.38 -8.44
N SER A 142 11.67 1.05 -7.37
CA SER A 142 11.15 0.20 -6.29
C SER A 142 9.87 0.78 -5.70
N GLY A 143 9.85 2.07 -5.38
CA GLY A 143 8.67 2.76 -4.84
C GLY A 143 7.47 2.69 -5.77
N VAL A 144 7.67 2.89 -7.07
CA VAL A 144 6.59 2.79 -8.08
C VAL A 144 5.98 1.38 -8.10
N ILE A 145 6.82 0.33 -8.07
CA ILE A 145 6.35 -1.07 -7.98
C ILE A 145 5.58 -1.31 -6.68
N GLY A 146 6.07 -0.75 -5.56
CA GLY A 146 5.37 -0.78 -4.29
C GLY A 146 4.00 -0.10 -4.37
N GLY A 147 3.93 1.09 -4.97
CA GLY A 147 2.68 1.82 -5.20
C GLY A 147 1.69 1.00 -6.03
N LEU A 148 2.15 0.38 -7.11
CA LEU A 148 1.34 -0.53 -7.93
C LEU A 148 0.70 -1.64 -7.08
N LEU A 149 1.52 -2.40 -6.36
CA LEU A 149 1.03 -3.54 -5.56
C LEU A 149 0.09 -3.10 -4.43
N GLY A 150 0.40 -1.96 -3.80
CA GLY A 150 -0.41 -1.40 -2.71
C GLY A 150 -1.75 -0.89 -3.22
N GLY A 151 -1.76 -0.28 -4.41
CA GLY A 151 -2.97 0.17 -5.09
C GLY A 151 -3.88 -0.99 -5.50
N ILE A 152 -3.33 -2.05 -6.11
CA ILE A 152 -4.10 -3.27 -6.43
C ILE A 152 -4.64 -3.90 -5.16
N GLY A 153 -3.81 -4.05 -4.13
CA GLY A 153 -4.21 -4.67 -2.87
C GLY A 153 -5.33 -3.90 -2.18
N GLY A 154 -5.22 -2.57 -2.10
CA GLY A 154 -6.28 -1.70 -1.57
C GLY A 154 -7.56 -1.81 -2.39
N ALA A 155 -7.48 -1.64 -3.71
CA ALA A 155 -8.63 -1.72 -4.61
C ALA A 155 -9.36 -3.07 -4.49
N LEU A 156 -8.62 -4.18 -4.41
CA LEU A 156 -9.18 -5.52 -4.28
C LEU A 156 -9.93 -5.71 -2.97
N VAL A 157 -9.38 -5.22 -1.85
CA VAL A 157 -10.06 -5.28 -0.53
C VAL A 157 -11.37 -4.50 -0.57
N TYR A 158 -11.35 -3.27 -1.11
CA TYR A 158 -12.55 -2.44 -1.18
C TYR A 158 -13.63 -3.01 -2.07
N TYR A 159 -13.27 -3.39 -3.30
CA TYR A 159 -14.21 -4.01 -4.23
C TYR A 159 -14.87 -5.25 -3.60
N SER A 160 -14.08 -6.11 -2.98
CA SER A 160 -14.60 -7.32 -2.32
C SER A 160 -15.57 -7.00 -1.17
N LEU A 161 -15.32 -5.95 -0.39
CA LEU A 161 -16.22 -5.54 0.71
C LEU A 161 -17.54 -4.97 0.19
N ILE A 162 -17.52 -4.25 -0.94
CA ILE A 162 -18.74 -3.78 -1.59
C ILE A 162 -19.58 -4.95 -2.09
N GLU A 163 -18.96 -5.92 -2.76
CA GLU A 163 -19.65 -7.12 -3.26
C GLU A 163 -20.26 -7.96 -2.13
N VAL A 164 -19.58 -8.07 -0.98
CA VAL A 164 -20.15 -8.69 0.23
C VAL A 164 -21.42 -7.95 0.66
N GLY A 165 -21.43 -6.61 0.62
CA GLY A 165 -22.63 -5.82 0.92
C GLY A 165 -23.76 -6.02 -0.09
N LEU A 166 -23.43 -6.08 -1.38
CA LEU A 166 -24.40 -6.32 -2.46
C LEU A 166 -25.05 -7.70 -2.33
N THR A 167 -24.26 -8.74 -2.04
CA THR A 167 -24.79 -10.10 -1.79
C THR A 167 -25.65 -10.17 -0.54
N ALA A 168 -25.44 -9.29 0.44
CA ALA A 168 -26.29 -9.16 1.62
C ALA A 168 -27.60 -8.39 1.36
N GLY A 169 -27.88 -8.00 0.11
CA GLY A 169 -29.10 -7.27 -0.28
C GLY A 169 -29.00 -5.76 -0.05
N LEU A 170 -27.83 -5.25 0.31
CA LEU A 170 -27.57 -3.83 0.46
C LEU A 170 -27.34 -3.20 -0.92
N SER A 171 -27.80 -1.96 -1.14
CA SER A 171 -27.62 -1.28 -2.43
C SER A 171 -26.41 -0.35 -2.40
N THR A 172 -25.59 -0.35 -3.44
CA THR A 172 -24.61 0.72 -3.69
C THR A 172 -25.37 1.94 -4.22
N GLY A 173 -25.42 3.04 -3.47
CA GLY A 173 -26.28 4.15 -3.86
C GLY A 173 -25.84 5.50 -3.35
N THR A 174 -25.71 6.44 -4.29
CA THR A 174 -25.95 7.88 -4.09
C THR A 174 -27.44 8.19 -3.95
N SER A 175 -28.32 7.19 -4.16
CA SER A 175 -29.74 7.30 -3.84
C SER A 175 -29.90 7.48 -2.33
N SER A 176 -30.61 8.53 -1.93
CA SER A 176 -30.82 8.99 -0.54
C SER A 176 -31.51 7.99 0.42
N GLY A 177 -31.54 6.70 0.08
CA GLY A 177 -31.79 5.63 1.04
C GLY A 177 -30.61 5.55 2.02
N VAL A 178 -30.91 5.67 3.30
CA VAL A 178 -29.94 5.66 4.42
C VAL A 178 -28.94 4.50 4.31
N THR A 179 -29.38 3.34 3.78
CA THR A 179 -28.59 2.10 3.69
C THR A 179 -27.44 2.12 2.68
N GLY A 180 -27.53 2.88 1.58
CA GLY A 180 -26.51 2.85 0.53
C GLY A 180 -25.23 3.61 0.88
N HIS A 181 -25.39 4.75 1.58
CA HIS A 181 -24.26 5.52 2.11
C HIS A 181 -23.53 4.77 3.24
N GLU A 182 -24.26 3.99 4.03
CA GLU A 182 -23.71 3.17 5.11
C GLU A 182 -22.76 2.09 4.58
N LEU A 183 -23.11 1.40 3.48
CA LEU A 183 -22.25 0.38 2.88
C LEU A 183 -20.90 0.96 2.45
N VAL A 184 -20.94 2.05 1.68
CA VAL A 184 -19.72 2.68 1.14
C VAL A 184 -18.81 3.15 2.28
N GLY A 185 -19.39 3.76 3.32
CA GLY A 185 -18.66 4.22 4.49
C GLY A 185 -18.04 3.08 5.29
N ILE A 186 -18.82 2.03 5.58
CA ILE A 186 -18.36 0.88 6.37
C ILE A 186 -17.32 0.06 5.61
N ALA A 187 -17.54 -0.20 4.31
CA ALA A 187 -16.57 -0.86 3.45
C ALA A 187 -15.25 -0.07 3.37
N ALA A 188 -15.31 1.26 3.25
CA ALA A 188 -14.12 2.10 3.30
C ALA A 188 -13.41 2.00 4.66
N MET A 189 -14.15 2.09 5.77
CA MET A 189 -13.56 1.99 7.11
C MET A 189 -12.85 0.66 7.34
N PHE A 190 -13.46 -0.47 6.96
CA PHE A 190 -12.83 -1.78 7.03
C PHE A 190 -11.64 -1.92 6.09
N ALA A 191 -11.76 -1.42 4.85
CA ALA A 191 -10.66 -1.48 3.89
C ALA A 191 -9.43 -0.70 4.39
N ILE A 192 -9.64 0.49 4.94
CA ILE A 192 -8.60 1.32 5.56
C ILE A 192 -7.99 0.60 6.76
N GLY A 193 -8.81 -0.01 7.62
CA GLY A 193 -8.35 -0.79 8.78
C GLY A 193 -7.49 -1.98 8.37
N ILE A 194 -7.97 -2.80 7.43
CA ILE A 194 -7.23 -3.95 6.86
C ILE A 194 -5.92 -3.48 6.23
N PHE A 195 -5.95 -2.34 5.53
CA PHE A 195 -4.76 -1.76 4.95
C PHE A 195 -3.72 -1.40 6.03
N PHE A 196 -4.12 -0.67 7.08
CA PHE A 196 -3.21 -0.28 8.15
C PHE A 196 -2.62 -1.50 8.87
N VAL A 197 -3.42 -2.52 9.17
CA VAL A 197 -2.92 -3.76 9.78
C VAL A 197 -1.83 -4.39 8.91
N ASN A 198 -2.09 -4.52 7.61
CA ASN A 198 -1.15 -5.12 6.67
C ASN A 198 0.03 -4.22 6.29
N ALA A 199 -0.05 -2.92 6.53
CA ALA A 199 1.08 -2.01 6.36
C ALA A 199 1.97 -1.94 7.61
N VAL A 200 1.39 -2.08 8.81
CA VAL A 200 2.10 -2.03 10.09
C VAL A 200 2.92 -3.30 10.33
N ILE A 201 2.36 -4.49 10.08
CA ILE A 201 3.08 -5.77 10.26
C ILE A 201 4.45 -5.79 9.54
N PRO A 202 4.54 -5.52 8.23
CA PRO A 202 5.83 -5.51 7.53
C PRO A 202 6.72 -4.34 7.96
N SER A 203 6.16 -3.22 8.43
CA SER A 203 6.96 -2.06 8.87
C SER A 203 7.95 -2.40 9.98
N TYR A 204 7.58 -3.28 10.91
CA TYR A 204 8.44 -3.73 12.00
C TYR A 204 9.63 -4.59 11.52
N ASN A 205 9.52 -5.23 10.36
CA ASN A 205 10.59 -6.05 9.81
C ASN A 205 11.68 -5.22 9.11
N ILE A 206 11.36 -3.96 8.76
CA ILE A 206 12.11 -3.16 7.81
C ILE A 206 13.23 -2.32 8.48
N GLY A 207 13.12 -1.94 9.75
CA GLY A 207 14.26 -1.43 10.52
C GLY A 207 14.77 -0.02 10.15
N GLY A 208 13.99 0.79 9.42
CA GLY A 208 14.13 2.26 9.42
C GLY A 208 14.89 2.91 8.26
N THR A 209 15.80 2.22 7.56
CA THR A 209 16.49 2.77 6.37
C THR A 209 16.43 1.80 5.21
N ILE A 210 15.84 2.20 4.09
CA ILE A 210 15.65 1.30 2.96
C ILE A 210 15.81 1.93 1.58
N GLU A 211 16.43 1.14 0.70
CA GLU A 211 16.73 1.53 -0.68
C GLU A 211 15.82 0.81 -1.70
N GLY A 212 14.94 -0.10 -1.25
CA GLY A 212 13.99 -0.78 -2.12
C GLY A 212 14.31 -2.25 -2.36
N PHE A 213 14.31 -2.71 -3.61
CA PHE A 213 14.31 -4.15 -3.94
C PHE A 213 15.66 -4.88 -3.73
N HIS A 214 16.78 -4.17 -3.59
CA HIS A 214 18.11 -4.77 -3.39
C HIS A 214 18.53 -4.84 -1.92
N ASP A 215 17.64 -4.45 -1.02
CA ASP A 215 17.91 -4.33 0.40
C ASP A 215 17.90 -5.71 1.10
N PRO A 216 18.80 -5.97 2.08
CA PRO A 216 18.76 -7.18 2.91
C PRO A 216 17.40 -7.50 3.56
N LYS A 217 16.48 -6.54 3.71
CA LYS A 217 15.12 -6.74 4.25
C LYS A 217 14.31 -7.83 3.54
N TRP A 218 14.59 -8.12 2.27
CA TRP A 218 13.94 -9.21 1.54
C TRP A 218 14.13 -10.58 2.21
N LYS A 219 15.16 -10.74 3.04
CA LYS A 219 15.36 -11.96 3.86
C LYS A 219 14.23 -12.19 4.88
N LYS A 220 13.59 -11.12 5.36
CA LYS A 220 12.48 -11.20 6.33
C LYS A 220 11.10 -11.15 5.64
N TRP A 221 11.05 -10.90 4.34
CA TRP A 221 9.81 -10.76 3.58
C TRP A 221 8.86 -11.97 3.71
N PRO A 222 9.32 -13.23 3.62
CA PRO A 222 8.41 -14.38 3.77
C PRO A 222 7.68 -14.42 5.12
N LYS A 223 8.37 -14.01 6.20
CA LYS A 223 7.77 -13.94 7.53
C LYS A 223 6.68 -12.87 7.58
N ALA A 224 6.92 -11.72 6.95
CA ALA A 224 5.95 -10.65 6.85
C ALA A 224 4.69 -11.09 6.09
N VAL A 225 4.86 -11.77 4.95
CA VAL A 225 3.76 -12.30 4.13
C VAL A 225 2.89 -13.29 4.92
N ILE A 226 3.49 -14.22 5.64
CA ILE A 226 2.77 -15.20 6.46
C ILE A 226 2.00 -14.48 7.58
N SER A 227 2.62 -13.52 8.27
CA SER A 227 1.92 -12.76 9.32
C SER A 227 0.77 -11.91 8.78
N SER A 228 0.92 -11.28 7.61
CA SER A 228 -0.17 -10.55 6.95
C SER A 228 -1.28 -11.48 6.49
N PHE A 229 -0.95 -12.68 6.02
CA PHE A 229 -1.94 -13.68 5.62
C PHE A 229 -2.84 -14.07 6.81
N VAL A 230 -2.24 -14.41 7.96
CA VAL A 230 -2.97 -14.76 9.19
C VAL A 230 -3.80 -13.57 9.71
N ALA A 231 -3.20 -12.38 9.77
CA ALA A 231 -3.90 -11.19 10.21
C ALA A 231 -5.09 -10.84 9.31
N THR A 232 -4.91 -10.95 7.99
CA THR A 232 -5.98 -10.65 7.03
C THR A 232 -7.11 -11.66 7.10
N ILE A 233 -6.87 -12.95 7.36
CA ILE A 233 -7.95 -13.92 7.61
C ILE A 233 -8.84 -13.43 8.75
N LEU A 234 -8.24 -13.04 9.88
CA LEU A 234 -9.01 -12.58 11.05
C LEU A 234 -9.79 -11.30 10.72
N CYS A 235 -9.15 -10.32 10.08
CA CYS A 235 -9.81 -9.09 9.69
C CYS A 235 -10.92 -9.32 8.65
N ALA A 236 -10.71 -10.23 7.69
CA ALA A 236 -11.69 -10.56 6.66
C ALA A 236 -12.93 -11.22 7.25
N ILE A 237 -12.77 -12.17 8.19
CA ILE A 237 -13.91 -12.80 8.89
C ILE A 237 -14.75 -11.73 9.61
N VAL A 238 -14.09 -10.83 10.36
CA VAL A 238 -14.78 -9.77 11.10
C VAL A 238 -15.49 -8.80 10.14
N ALA A 239 -14.83 -8.37 9.07
CA ALA A 239 -15.40 -7.43 8.11
C ALA A 239 -16.60 -8.03 7.35
N VAL A 240 -16.49 -9.28 6.90
CA VAL A 240 -17.57 -9.98 6.19
C VAL A 240 -18.79 -10.17 7.09
N ILE A 241 -18.59 -10.59 8.33
CA ILE A 241 -19.69 -10.73 9.30
C ILE A 241 -20.32 -9.36 9.59
N ALA A 242 -19.52 -8.33 9.84
CA ALA A 242 -20.05 -7.00 10.16
C ALA A 242 -20.91 -6.44 9.02
N ILE A 243 -20.47 -6.60 7.76
CA ILE A 243 -21.21 -6.14 6.59
C ILE A 243 -22.44 -7.01 6.33
N SER A 244 -22.36 -8.33 6.49
CA SER A 244 -23.51 -9.21 6.29
C SER A 244 -24.64 -8.90 7.27
N GLN A 245 -24.30 -8.64 8.54
CA GLN A 245 -25.26 -8.31 9.58
C GLN A 245 -25.98 -6.98 9.29
N LEU A 246 -25.33 -6.04 8.59
CA LEU A 246 -25.96 -4.80 8.15
C LEU A 246 -27.05 -5.05 7.08
N GLY A 247 -26.86 -6.05 6.21
CA GLY A 247 -27.88 -6.50 5.26
C GLY A 247 -28.97 -7.40 5.87
N GLY A 248 -28.86 -7.74 7.16
CA GLY A 248 -29.80 -8.63 7.85
C GLY A 248 -29.48 -10.13 7.75
N ILE A 249 -28.23 -10.50 7.41
CA ILE A 249 -27.73 -11.89 7.31
C ILE A 249 -26.64 -12.18 8.35
#